data_AF-A0AAW6NIS8-F1
#
_entry.id   AF-A0AAW6NIS8-F1
#
_cell.length_a   1.000
_cell.length_b   1.000
_cell.length_c   1.000
_cell.angle_alpha   90.00
_cell.angle_beta   90.00
_cell.angle_gamma   90.00
#
_symmetry.space_group_name_H-M   'P 1'
#
loop_
_entity.id
_entity.type
_entity.pdbx_description
1 polymer ?
#
loop_
_entity_poly.entity_id
_entity_poly.type
_entity_poly.pdbx_seq_one_letter_code
_entity_poly.pdbx_strand_id
1 'polypeptide(L)'
;DINVLYTAIKLYLARIPQDELAEEESRRWAEIIEMSLNLEQASDIVERMGSEIADKSLAARRAFSVEGLKELEALHEQLVSNLKLAMSVFFSSDVPSAPRLRRNKHRFRILNRRYSHAHVERLHQQNVQSIETSSLHLGLLGDMKRLNSLFCAVAYSVMEQPDEDDERDEY
;
A
#
# COMPACT_ATOMS: atom_id res chain seq x y z
N ASP A 1 3.59 -14.61 -12.16
CA ASP A 1 3.73 -14.62 -10.70
C ASP A 1 4.75 -13.55 -10.30
N ILE A 2 4.39 -12.66 -9.38
CA ILE A 2 5.25 -11.57 -8.90
C ILE A 2 6.48 -12.12 -8.17
N ASN A 3 6.34 -13.24 -7.45
CA ASN A 3 7.44 -13.88 -6.72
C ASN A 3 8.57 -14.35 -7.65
N VAL A 4 8.20 -14.86 -8.83
CA VAL A 4 9.16 -15.26 -9.86
C VAL A 4 9.93 -14.05 -10.40
N LEU A 5 9.24 -12.93 -10.63
CA LEU A 5 9.87 -11.70 -11.12
C LEU A 5 10.80 -11.08 -10.07
N TYR A 6 10.36 -10.99 -8.82
CA TYR A 6 11.19 -10.52 -7.71
C TYR A 6 12.45 -11.37 -7.58
N THR A 7 12.32 -12.70 -7.62
CA THR A 7 13.46 -13.62 -7.58
C THR A 7 14.42 -13.40 -8.74
N ALA A 8 13.91 -13.24 -9.96
CA ALA A 8 14.73 -12.99 -11.14
C ALA A 8 15.50 -11.65 -11.04
N ILE A 9 14.83 -10.58 -10.58
CA ILE A 9 15.46 -9.27 -10.39
C ILE A 9 16.56 -9.34 -9.33
N LYS A 10 16.28 -9.95 -8.18
CA LYS A 10 17.26 -10.13 -7.10
C LYS A 10 18.48 -10.93 -7.56
N LEU A 11 18.28 -12.03 -8.30
CA LEU A 11 19.38 -12.83 -8.83
C LEU A 11 20.17 -12.10 -9.92
N TYR A 12 19.53 -11.23 -10.70
CA TYR A 12 20.22 -10.37 -11.66
C TYR A 12 21.09 -9.34 -10.94
N LEU A 13 20.53 -8.60 -9.97
CA LEU A 13 21.25 -7.59 -9.20
C LEU A 13 22.42 -8.16 -8.41
N ALA A 14 22.31 -9.39 -7.90
CA ALA A 14 23.38 -10.08 -7.19
C ALA A 14 24.61 -10.43 -8.05
N ARG A 15 24.50 -10.35 -9.39
CA ARG A 15 25.63 -10.56 -10.31
C ARG A 15 26.43 -9.29 -10.58
N ILE A 16 25.95 -8.13 -10.12
CA ILE A 16 26.57 -6.84 -10.35
C ILE A 16 27.57 -6.56 -9.22
N PRO A 17 28.87 -6.36 -9.51
CA PRO A 17 29.85 -5.99 -8.50
C PRO A 17 29.58 -4.56 -8.02
N GLN A 18 29.07 -4.41 -6.79
CA GLN A 18 28.66 -3.12 -6.24
C GLN A 18 29.82 -2.15 -5.99
N ASP A 19 31.01 -2.68 -5.70
CA ASP A 19 32.24 -1.94 -5.45
C ASP A 19 32.81 -1.27 -6.70
N GLU A 20 32.33 -1.66 -7.89
CA GLU A 20 32.70 -1.06 -9.18
C GLU A 20 31.66 -0.05 -9.69
N LEU A 21 30.51 0.09 -9.01
CA LEU A 21 29.43 0.99 -9.44
C LEU A 21 29.75 2.46 -9.14
N ALA A 22 29.43 3.34 -10.09
CA ALA A 22 29.37 4.76 -9.80
C ALA A 22 28.26 5.05 -8.77
N GLU A 23 28.34 6.18 -8.07
CA GLU A 23 27.38 6.54 -7.02
C GLU A 23 25.92 6.53 -7.52
N GLU A 24 25.67 7.06 -8.72
CA GLU A 24 24.35 7.06 -9.36
C GLU A 24 23.83 5.63 -9.65
N GLU A 25 24.70 4.74 -10.10
CA GLU A 25 24.35 3.34 -10.38
C GLU A 25 24.12 2.55 -9.10
N SER A 26 24.89 2.82 -8.05
CA SER A 26 24.70 2.25 -6.71
C SER A 26 23.36 2.68 -6.11
N ARG A 27 23.01 3.96 -6.24
CA ARG A 27 21.69 4.49 -5.84
C ARG A 27 20.57 3.81 -6.61
N ARG A 28 20.72 3.68 -7.93
CA ARG A 28 19.73 3.01 -8.78
C ARG A 28 19.59 1.52 -8.45
N TRP A 29 20.70 0.85 -8.13
CA TRP A 29 20.69 -0.54 -7.68
C TRP A 29 19.84 -0.70 -6.41
N ALA A 30 20.03 0.20 -5.43
CA ALA A 30 19.27 0.20 -4.17
C ALA A 30 17.77 0.45 -4.42
N GLU A 31 17.43 1.43 -5.25
CA GLU A 31 16.04 1.72 -5.62
C GLU A 31 15.33 0.50 -6.25
N ILE A 32 16.01 -0.22 -7.15
CA ILE A 32 15.41 -1.36 -7.85
C ILE A 32 15.13 -2.50 -6.87
N ILE A 33 16.06 -2.83 -5.97
CA ILE A 33 15.84 -3.92 -5.02
C ILE A 33 14.73 -3.58 -4.02
N GLU A 34 14.68 -2.34 -3.51
CA GLU A 34 13.63 -1.88 -2.60
C GLU A 34 12.26 -1.88 -3.26
N MET A 35 12.14 -1.31 -4.47
CA MET A 35 10.86 -1.32 -5.20
C MET A 35 10.38 -2.75 -5.49
N SER A 36 11.31 -3.65 -5.87
CA SER A 36 10.95 -5.03 -6.16
C SER A 36 10.47 -5.79 -4.92
N LEU A 37 11.09 -5.55 -3.76
CA LEU A 37 10.64 -6.09 -2.48
C LEU A 37 9.26 -5.53 -2.08
N ASN A 38 9.05 -4.23 -2.21
CA ASN A 38 7.78 -3.59 -1.88
C ASN A 38 6.61 -4.13 -2.74
N LEU A 39 6.86 -4.39 -4.03
CA LEU A 39 5.86 -4.97 -4.92
C LEU A 39 5.55 -6.44 -4.61
N GLU A 40 6.54 -7.20 -4.16
CA GLU A 40 6.34 -8.58 -3.71
C GLU A 40 5.47 -8.64 -2.45
N GLN A 41 5.83 -7.86 -1.43
CA GLN A 41 5.03 -7.74 -0.21
C GLN A 41 3.61 -7.23 -0.49
N ALA A 42 3.45 -6.34 -1.47
CA ALA A 42 2.15 -5.87 -1.91
C ALA A 42 1.33 -6.99 -2.57
N SER A 43 1.96 -7.88 -3.35
CA SER A 43 1.31 -9.05 -3.93
C SER A 43 0.73 -9.95 -2.85
N ASP A 44 1.53 -10.28 -1.83
CA ASP A 44 1.10 -11.13 -0.71
C ASP A 44 -0.10 -10.54 0.04
N ILE A 45 -0.10 -9.22 0.26
CA ILE A 45 -1.22 -8.54 0.89
C ILE A 45 -2.48 -8.62 0.01
N VAL A 46 -2.36 -8.38 -1.31
CA VAL A 46 -3.49 -8.45 -2.24
C VAL A 46 -4.07 -9.87 -2.32
N GLU A 47 -3.23 -10.89 -2.37
CA GLU A 47 -3.65 -12.30 -2.36
C GLU A 47 -4.42 -12.63 -1.08
N ARG A 48 -3.88 -12.22 0.08
CA ARG A 48 -4.54 -12.41 1.37
C ARG A 48 -5.88 -11.68 1.44
N MET A 49 -5.95 -10.41 0.99
CA MET A 49 -7.20 -9.66 0.93
C MET A 49 -8.25 -10.36 0.05
N GLY A 50 -7.84 -10.89 -1.10
CA GLY A 50 -8.71 -11.65 -2.00
C GLY A 50 -9.28 -12.90 -1.34
N SER A 51 -8.43 -13.68 -0.67
CA SER A 51 -8.86 -14.87 0.09
C SER A 51 -9.83 -14.50 1.21
N GLU A 52 -9.51 -13.46 1.97
CA GLU A 52 -10.33 -12.97 3.07
C GLU A 52 -11.73 -12.51 2.60
N ILE A 53 -11.81 -11.84 1.46
CA ILE A 53 -13.09 -11.47 0.82
C ILE A 53 -13.86 -12.72 0.37
N ALA A 54 -13.18 -13.66 -0.28
CA ALA A 54 -13.80 -14.89 -0.75
C ALA A 54 -14.40 -15.70 0.41
N ASP A 55 -13.67 -15.84 1.51
CA ASP A 55 -14.08 -16.66 2.65
C ASP A 55 -15.12 -15.96 3.53
N LYS A 56 -14.84 -14.71 3.94
CA LYS A 56 -15.63 -14.02 4.97
C LYS A 56 -16.81 -13.22 4.43
N SER A 57 -16.84 -12.93 3.13
CA SER A 57 -17.98 -12.26 2.48
C SER A 57 -18.71 -13.20 1.51
N LEU A 58 -18.04 -13.71 0.47
CA LEU A 58 -18.71 -14.44 -0.60
C LEU A 58 -19.21 -15.83 -0.16
N ALA A 59 -18.33 -16.68 0.37
CA ALA A 59 -18.69 -18.02 0.84
C ALA A 59 -19.66 -17.98 2.03
N ALA A 60 -19.45 -17.03 2.94
CA ALA A 60 -20.33 -16.78 4.09
C ALA A 60 -21.66 -16.08 3.74
N ARG A 61 -21.84 -15.61 2.49
CA ARG A 61 -23.01 -14.82 2.02
C ARG A 61 -23.29 -13.58 2.86
N ARG A 62 -22.24 -12.92 3.32
CA ARG A 62 -22.30 -11.68 4.12
C ARG A 62 -21.93 -10.52 3.23
N ALA A 63 -22.85 -9.59 3.06
CA ALA A 63 -22.60 -8.36 2.33
C ALA A 63 -22.11 -7.26 3.29
N PHE A 64 -21.17 -6.44 2.83
CA PHE A 64 -20.88 -5.17 3.49
C PHE A 64 -22.13 -4.28 3.51
N SER A 65 -22.19 -3.34 4.45
CA SER A 65 -23.15 -2.24 4.35
C SER A 65 -22.87 -1.40 3.10
N VAL A 66 -23.89 -0.70 2.58
CA VAL A 66 -23.75 0.16 1.40
C VAL A 66 -22.67 1.23 1.62
N GLU A 67 -22.63 1.82 2.81
CA GLU A 67 -21.61 2.78 3.20
C GLU A 67 -20.23 2.12 3.27
N GLY A 68 -20.13 0.95 3.92
CA GLY A 68 -18.86 0.23 4.06
C GLY A 68 -18.27 -0.18 2.71
N LEU A 69 -19.10 -0.59 1.74
CA LEU A 69 -18.63 -0.91 0.40
C LEU A 69 -18.08 0.34 -0.32
N LYS A 70 -18.81 1.46 -0.28
CA LYS A 70 -18.36 2.73 -0.89
C LYS A 70 -17.03 3.21 -0.31
N GLU A 71 -16.83 3.03 0.99
CA GLU A 71 -15.57 3.38 1.67
C GLU A 71 -14.39 2.54 1.16
N LEU A 72 -14.59 1.22 1.02
CA LEU A 72 -13.57 0.31 0.49
C LEU A 72 -13.27 0.61 -0.98
N GLU A 73 -14.28 0.86 -1.81
CA GLU A 73 -14.13 1.24 -3.22
C GLU A 73 -13.33 2.55 -3.36
N ALA A 74 -13.69 3.57 -2.58
CA ALA A 74 -13.01 4.86 -2.60
C ALA A 74 -11.52 4.75 -2.18
N LEU A 75 -11.19 3.94 -1.18
CA LEU A 75 -9.80 3.70 -0.82
C LEU A 75 -9.07 2.89 -1.89
N HIS A 76 -9.71 1.88 -2.47
CA HIS A 76 -9.12 1.09 -3.55
C HIS A 76 -8.78 1.97 -4.76
N GLU A 77 -9.66 2.90 -5.16
CA GLU A 77 -9.37 3.87 -6.23
C GLU A 77 -8.16 4.75 -5.92
N GLN A 78 -8.06 5.28 -4.69
CA GLN A 78 -6.89 6.07 -4.27
C GLN A 78 -5.62 5.22 -4.25
N LEU A 79 -5.73 3.96 -3.82
CA LEU A 79 -4.62 3.03 -3.75
C LEU A 79 -4.05 2.75 -5.16
N VAL A 80 -4.91 2.47 -6.13
CA VAL A 80 -4.51 2.29 -7.54
C VAL A 80 -3.91 3.57 -8.11
N SER A 81 -4.47 4.74 -7.78
CA SER A 81 -3.90 6.03 -8.21
C SER A 81 -2.50 6.26 -7.62
N ASN A 82 -2.27 5.89 -6.37
CA ASN A 82 -0.98 6.07 -5.71
C ASN A 82 0.06 5.08 -6.23
N LEU A 83 -0.32 3.84 -6.54
CA LEU A 83 0.56 2.89 -7.23
C LEU A 83 1.01 3.45 -8.59
N LYS A 84 0.10 3.98 -9.40
CA LYS A 84 0.46 4.58 -10.71
C LYS A 84 1.42 5.74 -10.55
N LEU A 85 1.20 6.60 -9.56
CA LEU A 85 2.10 7.72 -9.26
C LEU A 85 3.48 7.24 -8.78
N ALA A 86 3.52 6.22 -7.91
CA ALA A 86 4.74 5.60 -7.45
C ALA A 86 5.57 5.02 -8.61
N MET A 87 4.93 4.31 -9.54
CA MET A 87 5.62 3.80 -10.73
C MET A 87 6.16 4.93 -11.62
N SER A 88 5.43 6.06 -11.74
CA SER A 88 5.92 7.24 -12.46
C SER A 88 7.17 7.84 -11.81
N VAL A 89 7.18 7.95 -10.47
CA VAL A 89 8.36 8.42 -9.71
C VAL A 89 9.54 7.46 -9.93
N PHE A 90 9.30 6.15 -9.87
CA PHE A 90 10.34 5.12 -10.01
C PHE A 90 10.99 5.07 -11.40
N PHE A 91 10.20 5.18 -12.47
CA PHE A 91 10.71 5.05 -13.84
C PHE A 91 11.29 6.34 -14.40
N SER A 92 10.73 7.49 -14.03
CA SER A 92 11.11 8.78 -14.62
C SER A 92 11.96 9.64 -13.70
N SER A 93 12.29 9.17 -12.50
CA SER A 93 12.93 9.97 -11.43
C SER A 93 12.25 11.33 -11.28
N ASP A 94 10.92 11.34 -11.41
CA ASP A 94 10.10 12.55 -11.46
C ASP A 94 10.03 13.20 -10.07
N VAL A 95 11.04 14.01 -9.77
CA VAL A 95 11.22 14.71 -8.49
C VAL A 95 9.97 15.49 -8.08
N PRO A 96 9.28 16.24 -8.96
CA PRO A 96 7.99 16.88 -8.65
C PRO A 96 6.88 15.95 -8.15
N SER A 97 6.87 14.69 -8.59
CA SER A 97 5.84 13.70 -8.20
C SER A 97 6.07 13.08 -6.83
N ALA A 98 7.30 13.08 -6.30
CA ALA A 98 7.62 12.50 -5.00
C ALA A 98 6.94 13.24 -3.82
N PRO A 99 6.94 14.60 -3.74
CA PRO A 99 6.15 15.34 -2.74
C PRO A 99 4.64 15.11 -2.87
N ARG A 100 4.14 14.92 -4.10
CA ARG A 100 2.73 14.62 -4.34
C ARG A 100 2.36 13.25 -3.77
N LEU A 101 3.24 12.26 -3.91
CA LEU A 101 3.05 10.92 -3.36
C LEU A 101 2.98 10.95 -1.82
N ARG A 102 3.85 11.72 -1.16
CA ARG A 102 3.79 11.95 0.30
C ARG A 102 2.49 12.59 0.76
N ARG A 103 2.04 13.65 0.08
CA ARG A 103 0.74 14.29 0.38
C ARG A 103 -0.41 13.32 0.20
N ASN A 104 -0.35 12.47 -0.81
CA ASN A 104 -1.34 11.42 -1.01
C ASN A 104 -1.30 10.35 0.10
N LYS A 105 -0.10 9.90 0.56
CA LYS A 105 0.06 9.02 1.73
C LYS A 105 -0.64 9.60 2.96
N HIS A 106 -0.40 10.88 3.24
CA HIS A 106 -1.02 11.57 4.37
C HIS A 106 -2.55 11.66 4.24
N ARG A 107 -3.07 12.06 3.07
CA ARG A 107 -4.52 12.12 2.81
C ARG A 107 -5.19 10.76 2.91
N PHE A 108 -4.56 9.72 2.37
CA PHE A 108 -5.03 8.35 2.47
C PHE A 108 -5.17 7.92 3.93
N ARG A 109 -4.16 8.20 4.77
CA ARG A 109 -4.18 7.89 6.21
C ARG A 109 -5.33 8.59 6.95
N ILE A 110 -5.57 9.87 6.67
CA ILE A 110 -6.69 10.61 7.28
C ILE A 110 -8.02 9.98 6.88
N LEU A 111 -8.20 9.68 5.59
CA LEU A 111 -9.45 9.11 5.07
C LEU A 111 -9.70 7.71 5.64
N ASN A 112 -8.67 6.87 5.68
CA ASN A 112 -8.72 5.54 6.28
C ASN A 112 -9.15 5.60 7.76
N ARG A 113 -8.54 6.50 8.56
CA ARG A 113 -8.93 6.72 9.96
C ARG A 113 -10.40 7.15 10.08
N ARG A 114 -10.85 8.04 9.20
CA ARG A 114 -12.26 8.48 9.16
C ARG A 114 -13.20 7.32 8.89
N TYR A 115 -12.88 6.42 7.96
CA TYR A 115 -13.70 5.25 7.67
C TYR A 115 -13.71 4.24 8.81
N SER A 116 -12.58 4.03 9.50
CA SER A 116 -12.56 3.22 10.72
C SER A 116 -13.51 3.76 11.79
N HIS A 117 -13.54 5.09 12.01
CA HIS A 117 -14.47 5.72 12.94
C HIS A 117 -15.94 5.60 12.48
N ALA A 118 -16.21 5.83 11.20
CA ALA A 118 -17.55 5.69 10.63
C ALA A 118 -18.07 4.24 10.76
N HIS A 119 -17.20 3.26 10.61
CA HIS A 119 -17.53 1.85 10.84
C HIS A 119 -17.90 1.59 12.30
N VAL A 120 -17.13 2.09 13.26
CA VAL A 120 -17.45 1.96 14.70
C VAL A 120 -18.78 2.61 15.04
N GLU A 121 -19.13 3.74 14.43
CA GLU A 121 -20.43 4.38 14.61
C GLU A 121 -21.58 3.48 14.09
N ARG A 122 -21.39 2.83 12.93
CA ARG A 122 -22.38 1.84 12.42
C ARG A 122 -22.56 0.66 13.37
N LEU A 123 -21.51 0.23 14.07
CA LEU A 123 -21.61 -0.81 15.09
C LEU A 123 -22.45 -0.36 16.30
N HIS A 124 -22.29 0.89 16.76
CA HIS A 124 -23.12 1.46 17.84
C HIS A 124 -24.61 1.50 17.46
N GLN A 125 -24.89 1.77 16.18
CA GLN A 125 -26.24 1.79 15.62
C GLN A 125 -26.82 0.39 15.34
N GLN A 126 -26.12 -0.68 15.75
CA GLN A 126 -26.51 -2.07 15.54
C GLN A 126 -26.76 -2.43 14.07
N ASN A 127 -26.01 -1.82 13.14
CA ASN A 127 -26.10 -2.19 11.73
C ASN A 127 -25.63 -3.64 11.53
N VAL A 128 -26.57 -4.52 11.19
CA VAL A 128 -26.34 -5.97 11.07
C VAL A 128 -25.22 -6.29 10.07
N GLN A 129 -25.24 -5.67 8.89
CA GLN A 129 -24.23 -5.92 7.85
C GLN A 129 -22.84 -5.51 8.33
N SER A 130 -22.71 -4.35 8.98
CA SER A 130 -21.45 -3.89 9.55
C SER A 130 -20.96 -4.79 10.69
N ILE A 131 -21.85 -5.34 11.51
CA ILE A 131 -21.49 -6.30 12.57
C ILE A 131 -20.97 -7.60 11.94
N GLU A 132 -21.70 -8.18 11.00
CA GLU A 132 -21.37 -9.47 10.37
C GLU A 132 -20.07 -9.45 9.57
N THR A 133 -19.71 -8.29 9.02
CA THR A 133 -18.50 -8.09 8.19
C THR A 133 -17.40 -7.30 8.91
N SER A 134 -17.56 -7.01 10.20
CA SER A 134 -16.71 -6.03 10.92
C SER A 134 -15.21 -6.33 10.85
N SER A 135 -14.82 -7.58 11.14
CA SER A 135 -13.42 -7.99 11.12
C SER A 135 -12.81 -7.93 9.72
N LEU A 136 -13.59 -8.30 8.70
CA LEU A 136 -13.17 -8.20 7.30
C LEU A 136 -13.02 -6.73 6.87
N HIS A 137 -14.00 -5.88 7.16
CA HIS A 137 -13.97 -4.47 6.77
C HIS A 137 -12.76 -3.74 7.38
N LEU A 138 -12.55 -3.84 8.69
CA LEU A 138 -11.41 -3.21 9.36
C LEU A 138 -10.06 -3.82 8.91
N GLY A 139 -10.03 -5.13 8.64
CA GLY A 139 -8.86 -5.80 8.07
C GLY A 139 -8.47 -5.23 6.71
N LEU A 140 -9.44 -5.08 5.80
CA LEU A 140 -9.23 -4.48 4.47
C LEU A 140 -8.75 -3.03 4.56
N LEU A 141 -9.29 -2.22 5.47
CA LEU A 141 -8.80 -0.86 5.71
C LEU A 141 -7.32 -0.88 6.14
N GLY A 142 -6.93 -1.76 7.05
CA GLY A 142 -5.55 -1.91 7.50
C GLY A 142 -4.61 -2.35 6.38
N ASP A 143 -5.04 -3.30 5.56
CA ASP A 143 -4.25 -3.82 4.44
C ASP A 143 -4.08 -2.79 3.33
N MET A 144 -5.12 -2.05 2.98
CA MET A 144 -5.01 -0.94 2.02
C MET A 144 -4.09 0.17 2.53
N LYS A 145 -4.06 0.44 3.85
CA LYS A 145 -3.08 1.38 4.46
C LYS A 145 -1.64 0.87 4.28
N ARG A 146 -1.38 -0.41 4.54
CA ARG A 146 -0.06 -1.04 4.35
C ARG A 146 0.39 -1.00 2.89
N LEU A 147 -0.50 -1.39 1.96
CA LEU A 147 -0.24 -1.30 0.52
C LEU A 147 0.14 0.11 0.10
N ASN A 148 -0.61 1.11 0.59
CA ASN A 148 -0.32 2.49 0.27
C ASN A 148 1.05 2.95 0.80
N SER A 149 1.47 2.49 1.97
CA SER A 149 2.81 2.76 2.50
C SER A 149 3.90 2.15 1.63
N LEU A 150 3.76 0.89 1.21
CA LEU A 150 4.71 0.21 0.31
C LEU A 150 4.87 0.97 -1.02
N PHE A 151 3.76 1.43 -1.60
CA PHE A 151 3.81 2.20 -2.84
C PHE A 151 4.46 3.57 -2.65
N CYS A 152 4.23 4.23 -1.52
CA CYS A 152 4.78 5.55 -1.26
C CYS A 152 6.27 5.53 -0.86
N ALA A 153 6.84 4.35 -0.55
CA ALA A 153 8.23 4.22 -0.11
C ALA A 153 9.24 4.77 -1.13
N VAL A 154 8.95 4.66 -2.44
CA VAL A 154 9.81 5.21 -3.51
C VAL A 154 9.96 6.73 -3.47
N ALA A 155 9.06 7.44 -2.78
CA ALA A 155 9.21 8.88 -2.61
C ALA A 155 10.50 9.21 -1.83
N TYR A 156 10.86 8.37 -0.85
CA TYR A 156 12.00 8.61 0.04
C TYR A 156 13.34 8.39 -0.66
N SER A 157 13.43 7.47 -1.64
CA SER A 157 14.67 7.27 -2.39
C SER A 157 15.02 8.47 -3.28
N VAL A 158 14.00 9.23 -3.72
CA VAL A 158 14.15 10.41 -4.60
C VAL A 158 14.33 11.71 -3.80
N MET A 159 13.98 11.73 -2.51
CA MET A 159 14.04 12.94 -1.67
C MET A 159 15.13 12.82 -0.60
N GLU A 160 16.11 13.73 -0.61
CA GLU A 160 17.24 13.76 0.34
C GLU A 160 16.87 14.15 1.79
N GLN A 161 15.58 14.24 2.14
CA GLN A 161 15.13 14.63 3.48
C GLN A 161 14.30 13.51 4.15
N PRO A 162 14.70 13.06 5.35
CA PRO A 162 13.90 12.13 6.14
C PRO A 162 12.62 12.83 6.64
N ASP A 163 11.51 12.09 6.66
CA ASP A 163 10.23 12.57 7.20
C ASP A 163 10.20 12.43 8.73
N GLU A 164 10.14 13.56 9.43
CA GLU A 164 9.86 13.63 10.88
C GLU A 164 8.48 13.04 11.29
N ASP A 165 7.63 12.73 10.31
CA ASP A 165 6.27 12.21 10.54
C ASP A 165 6.20 10.68 10.66
N ASP A 166 7.21 9.90 10.22
CA ASP A 166 7.19 8.42 10.34
C ASP A 166 7.64 7.96 11.75
N GLU A 167 8.44 8.74 12.49
CA GLU A 167 8.89 8.38 13.87
C GLU A 167 7.76 8.38 14.92
N ARG A 168 6.60 8.98 14.63
CA ARG A 168 5.47 9.04 15.56
C ARG A 168 4.49 7.87 15.45
N ASP A 169 4.72 6.96 14.51
CA ASP A 169 3.75 5.93 14.12
C ASP A 169 4.09 4.51 14.64
N GLU A 170 5.07 4.36 15.57
CA GLU A 170 5.39 3.08 16.26
C GLU A 170 4.71 2.85 17.63
N TYR A 171 3.86 3.76 18.11
CA TYR A 171 3.17 3.64 19.41
C TYR A 171 1.64 3.62 19.32
#